data_AF-A0A6J4CYQ0-F1
#
_entry.id   AF-A0A6J4CYQ0-F1
#
_cell.length_a   1.000
_cell.length_b   1.000
_cell.length_c   1.000
_cell.angle_alpha   90.00
_cell.angle_beta   90.00
_cell.angle_gamma   90.00
#
_symmetry.space_group_name_H-M   'P 1'
#
loop_
_entity.id
_entity.type
_entity.pdbx_description
1 polymer ?
#
loop_
_entity_poly.entity_id
_entity_poly.type
_entity_poly.pdbx_seq_one_letter_code
_entity_poly.pdbx_strand_id
1 'polypeptide(L)'
;MFEEIFEDSLALDFFKPDLIADLKTRAEQSKKKGYITCLVRDKAIKLTPEEVVRQLYLAKLIEEYHYPKERILLEYPIHFGREVKRADIVVLDQENNLYVVVELKKPKKKEGMAQLKSYAHASGAPLAVWSNGADEIILHRRNPNHFISIPHLPHYYQSLKEVLSEQFKYVDLLKKDVLSKEGLNLKSRILLIEDEVLAGAGVDAFEEVFKLIFIKLYDELNTYRKDKKLINDYYNALEYKNRVKADKLYEKMHNLEFRNYEGTGNQEFKDRLERLFTESKEKWPGIFPKENSIALTPSHLEVCVSVLQPAP
;
A
#
# COMPACT_ATOMS: atom_id res chain seq x y z
N MET A 1 0.71 -16.44 28.31
CA MET A 1 1.62 -15.28 28.10
C MET A 1 2.36 -15.30 26.77
N PHE A 2 3.11 -16.35 26.37
CA PHE A 2 3.69 -16.39 25.01
C PHE A 2 2.60 -16.71 23.97
N GLU A 3 1.78 -17.74 24.23
CA GLU A 3 0.60 -18.07 23.42
C GLU A 3 -0.38 -16.89 23.37
N GLU A 4 -0.73 -16.24 24.49
CA GLU A 4 -1.54 -15.01 24.55
C GLU A 4 -1.09 -13.85 23.62
N ILE A 5 0.22 -13.70 23.34
CA ILE A 5 0.71 -12.65 22.43
C ILE A 5 0.39 -13.01 20.97
N PHE A 6 0.27 -14.30 20.66
CA PHE A 6 -0.09 -14.84 19.35
C PHE A 6 -1.55 -15.33 19.29
N GLU A 7 -2.31 -15.29 20.39
CA GLU A 7 -3.72 -15.68 20.45
C GLU A 7 -4.59 -14.79 19.56
N ASP A 8 -4.20 -13.52 19.41
CA ASP A 8 -4.78 -12.59 18.43
C ASP A 8 -4.18 -12.79 17.02
N SER A 9 -3.90 -14.05 16.66
CA SER A 9 -3.26 -14.49 15.40
C SER A 9 -3.85 -13.84 14.14
N LEU A 10 -5.16 -13.60 14.12
CA LEU A 10 -5.87 -12.89 13.05
C LEU A 10 -5.30 -11.50 12.75
N ALA A 11 -4.63 -10.87 13.71
CA ALA A 11 -4.03 -9.55 13.53
C ALA A 11 -2.61 -9.59 12.96
N LEU A 12 -2.06 -10.77 12.68
CA LEU A 12 -0.72 -10.95 12.10
C LEU A 12 -0.77 -11.61 10.72
N ASP A 13 -1.95 -12.00 10.24
CA ASP A 13 -2.13 -12.71 8.96
C ASP A 13 -1.53 -11.95 7.77
N PHE A 14 -1.41 -10.61 7.88
CA PHE A 14 -0.71 -9.74 6.95
C PHE A 14 0.73 -10.17 6.60
N PHE A 15 1.42 -10.82 7.54
CA PHE A 15 2.79 -11.27 7.34
C PHE A 15 2.81 -12.68 6.78
N LYS A 16 3.77 -12.97 5.87
CA LYS A 16 3.93 -14.31 5.32
C LYS A 16 4.02 -15.37 6.43
N PRO A 17 3.34 -16.53 6.30
CA PRO A 17 3.33 -17.58 7.31
C PRO A 17 4.74 -18.03 7.76
N ASP A 18 5.70 -18.05 6.83
CA ASP A 18 7.08 -18.42 7.13
C ASP A 18 7.79 -17.42 8.06
N LEU A 19 7.49 -16.12 7.96
CA LEU A 19 8.03 -15.09 8.86
C LEU A 19 7.46 -15.24 10.28
N ILE A 20 6.17 -15.58 10.37
CA ILE A 20 5.50 -15.85 11.64
C ILE A 20 6.06 -17.10 12.29
N ALA A 21 6.27 -18.16 11.49
CA ALA A 21 6.87 -19.41 11.95
C ALA A 21 8.30 -19.19 12.46
N ASP A 22 9.14 -18.48 11.72
CA ASP A 22 10.50 -18.11 12.14
C ASP A 22 10.50 -17.35 13.47
N LEU A 23 9.65 -16.33 13.62
CA LEU A 23 9.57 -15.57 14.87
C LEU A 23 9.20 -16.47 16.06
N LYS A 24 8.24 -17.38 15.89
CA LYS A 24 7.84 -18.35 16.91
C LYS A 24 9.01 -19.25 17.30
N THR A 25 9.70 -19.83 16.32
CA THR A 25 10.87 -20.67 16.54
C THR A 25 11.99 -19.91 17.28
N ARG A 26 12.32 -18.68 16.87
CA ARG A 26 13.34 -17.85 17.55
C ARG A 26 12.99 -17.57 19.01
N ALA A 27 11.71 -17.43 19.32
CA ALA A 27 11.26 -17.17 20.67
C ALA A 27 11.20 -18.41 21.56
N GLU A 28 10.86 -19.57 21.01
CA GLU A 28 10.94 -20.85 21.72
C GLU A 28 12.39 -21.23 22.06
N GLN A 29 13.33 -20.94 21.16
CA GLN A 29 14.76 -21.20 21.35
C GLN A 29 15.45 -20.18 22.27
N SER A 30 14.77 -19.12 22.68
CA SER A 30 15.35 -18.07 23.50
C SER A 30 15.69 -18.57 24.90
N LYS A 31 16.92 -18.27 25.34
CA LYS A 31 17.39 -18.61 26.70
C LYS A 31 16.55 -17.95 27.81
N LYS A 32 15.84 -16.86 27.50
CA LYS A 32 15.01 -16.12 28.45
C LYS A 32 13.57 -16.07 27.94
N LYS A 33 12.65 -16.69 28.68
CA LYS A 33 11.23 -16.75 28.34
C LYS A 33 10.67 -15.34 28.09
N GLY A 34 10.01 -15.15 26.94
CA GLY A 34 9.42 -13.88 26.53
C GLY A 34 10.41 -12.86 25.96
N TYR A 35 11.62 -13.29 25.59
CA TYR A 35 12.62 -12.45 24.92
C TYR A 35 13.04 -13.09 23.60
N ILE A 36 13.53 -12.29 22.66
CA ILE A 36 14.16 -12.76 21.43
C ILE A 36 15.42 -11.95 21.13
N THR A 37 16.29 -12.46 20.26
CA THR A 37 17.36 -11.65 19.66
C THR A 37 16.77 -10.81 18.53
N CYS A 38 16.91 -9.49 18.64
CA CYS A 38 16.47 -8.52 17.64
C CYS A 38 17.20 -8.74 16.30
N LEU A 39 16.47 -8.78 15.18
CA LEU A 39 17.06 -9.04 13.84
C LEU A 39 18.13 -8.03 13.41
N VAL A 40 18.02 -6.79 13.88
CA VAL A 40 18.90 -5.66 13.49
C VAL A 40 19.84 -5.24 14.62
N ARG A 41 19.37 -5.24 15.88
CA ARG A 41 20.19 -4.80 17.03
C ARG A 41 21.13 -5.86 17.57
N ASP A 42 20.91 -7.13 17.23
CA ASP A 42 21.63 -8.31 17.76
C ASP A 42 21.66 -8.37 19.31
N LYS A 43 20.60 -7.88 19.95
CA LYS A 43 20.43 -7.83 21.40
C LYS A 43 19.16 -8.55 21.83
N ALA A 44 19.17 -9.11 23.03
CA ALA A 44 17.99 -9.72 23.65
C ALA A 44 16.97 -8.64 24.04
N ILE A 45 15.76 -8.72 23.49
CA ILE A 45 14.66 -7.76 23.70
C ILE A 45 13.41 -8.47 24.20
N LYS A 46 12.62 -7.80 25.03
CA LYS A 46 11.34 -8.34 25.52
C LYS A 46 10.31 -8.32 24.40
N LEU A 47 9.63 -9.43 24.18
CA LEU A 47 8.59 -9.56 23.17
C LEU A 47 7.26 -8.98 23.69
N THR A 48 6.98 -7.72 23.37
CA THR A 48 5.67 -7.10 23.55
C THR A 48 4.84 -7.25 22.26
N PRO A 49 3.50 -7.05 22.28
CA PRO A 49 2.70 -7.10 21.04
C PRO A 49 3.20 -6.16 19.94
N GLU A 50 3.66 -4.95 20.31
CA GLU A 50 4.25 -4.00 19.37
C GLU A 50 5.62 -4.47 18.86
N GLU A 51 6.43 -5.11 19.71
CA GLU A 51 7.70 -5.68 19.29
C GLU A 51 7.52 -6.91 18.38
N VAL A 52 6.43 -7.68 18.52
CA VAL A 52 6.08 -8.73 17.55
C VAL A 52 5.88 -8.13 16.16
N VAL A 53 5.03 -7.09 16.06
CA VAL A 53 4.82 -6.39 14.79
C VAL A 53 6.13 -5.82 14.26
N ARG A 54 6.94 -5.20 15.12
CA ARG A 54 8.27 -4.67 14.74
C ARG A 54 9.19 -5.74 14.19
N GLN A 55 9.30 -6.89 14.84
CA GLN A 55 10.20 -7.96 14.41
C GLN A 55 9.72 -8.66 13.13
N LEU A 56 8.40 -8.81 12.95
CA LEU A 56 7.84 -9.29 11.68
C LEU A 56 8.05 -8.28 10.56
N TYR A 57 7.89 -6.98 10.83
CA TYR A 57 8.13 -5.94 9.83
C TYR A 57 9.60 -5.85 9.43
N LEU A 58 10.53 -6.02 10.38
CA LEU A 58 11.96 -6.14 10.07
C LEU A 58 12.25 -7.36 9.19
N ALA A 59 11.64 -8.50 9.49
CA ALA A 59 11.76 -9.68 8.65
C ALA A 59 11.21 -9.43 7.24
N LYS A 60 10.07 -8.76 7.10
CA LYS A 60 9.50 -8.34 5.81
C LYS A 60 10.47 -7.45 5.01
N LEU A 61 11.06 -6.44 5.66
CA LEU A 61 12.03 -5.54 5.00
C LEU A 61 13.29 -6.27 4.51
N ILE A 62 13.78 -7.24 5.30
CA ILE A 62 15.01 -7.98 5.00
C ILE A 62 14.76 -9.11 3.99
N GLU A 63 13.79 -9.97 4.26
CA GLU A 63 13.57 -11.21 3.50
C GLU A 63 12.77 -10.96 2.23
N GLU A 64 11.79 -10.04 2.26
CA GLU A 64 10.94 -9.77 1.10
C GLU A 64 11.42 -8.57 0.28
N TYR A 65 11.72 -7.45 0.93
CA TYR A 65 12.20 -6.25 0.23
C TYR A 65 13.72 -6.20 0.05
N HIS A 66 14.47 -7.16 0.62
CA HIS A 66 15.91 -7.30 0.45
C HIS A 66 16.75 -6.11 0.94
N TYR A 67 16.22 -5.31 1.87
CA TYR A 67 17.00 -4.25 2.50
C TYR A 67 18.07 -4.84 3.44
N PRO A 68 19.36 -4.49 3.26
CA PRO A 68 20.41 -4.93 4.17
C PRO A 68 20.17 -4.43 5.59
N LYS A 69 20.47 -5.25 6.59
CA LYS A 69 20.28 -4.92 8.02
C LYS A 69 20.98 -3.62 8.41
N GLU A 70 22.14 -3.36 7.82
CA GLU A 70 22.99 -2.21 8.08
C GLU A 70 22.32 -0.89 7.64
N ARG A 71 21.35 -0.96 6.72
CA ARG A 71 20.56 0.20 6.25
C ARG A 71 19.26 0.38 7.02
N ILE A 72 18.95 -0.49 7.99
CA ILE A 72 17.74 -0.41 8.80
C ILE A 72 18.10 0.10 10.19
N LEU A 73 17.52 1.23 10.58
CA LEU A 73 17.73 1.88 11.87
C LEU A 73 16.45 1.81 12.70
N LEU A 74 16.58 1.52 13.99
CA LEU A 74 15.44 1.46 14.93
C LEU A 74 15.45 2.66 15.87
N GLU A 75 14.26 3.12 16.26
CA GLU A 75 14.08 4.21 17.23
C GLU A 75 14.85 5.49 16.82
N TYR A 76 14.90 5.76 15.51
CA TYR A 76 15.73 6.81 14.90
C TYR A 76 15.21 8.22 15.25
N PRO A 77 16.06 9.14 15.73
CA PRO A 77 15.64 10.48 16.12
C PRO A 77 15.33 11.36 14.91
N ILE A 78 14.10 11.89 14.85
CA ILE A 78 13.63 12.88 13.89
C ILE A 78 13.44 14.22 14.62
N HIS A 79 14.06 15.27 14.09
CA HIS A 79 14.10 16.60 14.70
C HIS A 79 12.94 17.46 14.20
N PHE A 80 12.19 18.04 15.14
CA PHE A 80 11.08 18.97 14.94
C PHE A 80 11.45 20.31 15.59
N GLY A 81 12.33 21.07 14.93
CA GLY A 81 12.91 22.27 15.52
C GLY A 81 13.71 21.91 16.79
N ARG A 82 13.15 22.21 17.97
CA ARG A 82 13.77 21.88 19.27
C ARG A 82 13.31 20.55 19.86
N GLU A 83 12.20 20.00 19.39
CA GLU A 83 11.66 18.73 19.87
C GLU A 83 12.30 17.57 19.08
N VAL A 84 12.60 16.46 19.75
CA VAL A 84 13.10 15.23 19.11
C VAL A 84 12.11 14.11 19.37
N LYS A 85 11.59 13.52 18.29
CA LYS A 85 10.74 12.32 18.33
C LYS A 85 11.48 11.15 17.71
N ARG A 86 11.05 9.91 17.98
CA ARG A 86 11.69 8.70 17.46
C ARG A 86 10.73 7.95 16.54
N ALA A 87 11.17 7.65 15.33
CA ALA A 87 10.46 6.75 14.43
C ALA A 87 10.81 5.30 14.76
N ASP A 88 9.85 4.38 14.60
CA ASP A 88 10.04 2.97 14.93
C ASP A 88 11.14 2.32 14.10
N ILE A 89 11.04 2.50 12.77
CA ILE A 89 12.00 2.00 11.80
C ILE A 89 12.28 3.08 10.77
N VAL A 90 13.54 3.20 10.39
CA VAL A 90 14.00 4.00 9.25
C VAL A 90 14.81 3.09 8.34
N VAL A 91 14.64 3.24 7.03
CA VAL A 91 15.48 2.61 6.02
C VAL A 91 16.26 3.69 5.28
N LEU A 92 17.56 3.46 5.09
CA LEU A 92 18.44 4.33 4.33
C LEU A 92 18.51 3.89 2.86
N ASP A 93 18.60 4.85 1.93
CA ASP A 93 18.91 4.57 0.52
C ASP A 93 20.39 4.18 0.35
N GLN A 94 20.83 3.97 -0.88
CA GLN A 94 22.21 3.59 -1.19
C GLN A 94 23.25 4.67 -0.83
N GLU A 95 22.83 5.94 -0.78
CA GLU A 95 23.63 7.13 -0.45
C GLU A 95 23.60 7.48 1.05
N ASN A 96 22.92 6.67 1.86
CA ASN A 96 22.70 6.87 3.30
C ASN A 96 21.76 8.03 3.66
N ASN A 97 20.90 8.46 2.73
CA ASN A 97 19.81 9.37 3.03
C ASN A 97 18.60 8.61 3.60
N LEU A 98 17.76 9.29 4.36
CA LEU A 98 16.49 8.72 4.87
C LEU A 98 15.57 8.42 3.68
N TYR A 99 15.24 7.14 3.49
CA TYR A 99 14.47 6.68 2.34
C TYR A 99 13.04 6.29 2.72
N VAL A 100 12.89 5.44 3.74
CA VAL A 100 11.60 5.00 4.27
C VAL A 100 11.54 5.33 5.76
N VAL A 101 10.43 5.93 6.19
CA VAL A 101 10.09 6.05 7.62
C VAL A 101 8.89 5.15 7.90
N VAL A 102 8.97 4.32 8.94
CA VAL A 102 7.89 3.41 9.34
C VAL A 102 7.40 3.79 10.73
N GLU A 103 6.08 3.89 10.87
CA GLU A 103 5.38 4.01 12.14
C GLU A 103 4.55 2.73 12.35
N LEU A 104 4.84 2.02 13.43
CA LEU A 104 4.16 0.78 13.79
C LEU A 104 3.18 1.04 14.92
N LYS A 105 2.01 0.40 14.84
CA LYS A 105 1.00 0.46 15.88
C LYS A 105 0.67 -0.94 16.39
N LYS A 106 0.06 -0.97 17.57
CA LYS A 106 -0.55 -2.19 18.09
C LYS A 106 -1.66 -2.66 17.14
N PRO A 107 -1.87 -3.98 17.03
CA PRO A 107 -3.05 -4.57 16.41
C PRO A 107 -4.33 -3.79 16.70
N LYS A 108 -5.17 -3.59 15.68
CA LYS A 108 -6.50 -2.95 15.74
C LYS A 108 -6.50 -1.43 16.00
N LYS A 109 -5.35 -0.77 16.21
CA LYS A 109 -5.27 0.70 16.32
C LYS A 109 -5.19 1.35 14.92
N LYS A 110 -5.90 2.46 14.72
CA LYS A 110 -5.98 3.19 13.42
C LYS A 110 -5.41 4.61 13.42
N GLU A 111 -5.05 5.14 14.59
CA GLU A 111 -4.44 6.48 14.71
C GLU A 111 -2.95 6.45 14.35
N GLY A 112 -2.42 7.58 13.86
CA GLY A 112 -0.98 7.76 13.64
C GLY A 112 -0.59 8.24 12.24
N MET A 113 -1.54 8.39 11.31
CA MET A 113 -1.24 8.84 9.95
C MET A 113 -0.66 10.27 9.92
N ALA A 114 -1.26 11.20 10.66
CA ALA A 114 -0.75 12.58 10.77
C ALA A 114 0.67 12.63 11.37
N GLN A 115 0.97 11.73 12.32
CA GLN A 115 2.30 11.60 12.91
C GLN A 115 3.30 11.10 11.87
N LEU A 116 2.96 10.05 11.12
CA LEU A 116 3.81 9.52 10.04
C LEU A 116 4.11 10.57 8.98
N LYS A 117 3.09 11.32 8.53
CA LYS A 117 3.27 12.42 7.57
C LYS A 117 4.18 13.52 8.12
N SER A 118 4.04 13.86 9.40
CA SER A 118 4.93 14.80 10.07
C SER A 118 6.37 14.29 10.09
N TYR A 119 6.57 12.99 10.32
CA TYR A 119 7.88 12.35 10.30
C TYR A 119 8.51 12.38 8.91
N ALA A 120 7.76 12.00 7.87
CA ALA A 120 8.22 12.09 6.48
C ALA A 120 8.55 13.54 6.07
N HIS A 121 7.74 14.50 6.51
CA HIS A 121 7.99 15.93 6.26
C HIS A 121 9.30 16.39 6.88
N ALA A 122 9.48 16.17 8.18
CA ALA A 122 10.66 16.64 8.92
C ALA A 122 11.95 15.91 8.53
N SER A 123 11.86 14.62 8.18
CA SER A 123 13.01 13.82 7.77
C SER A 123 13.46 14.04 6.34
N GLY A 124 12.58 14.51 5.44
CA GLY A 124 12.90 14.53 4.01
C GLY A 124 12.61 13.20 3.30
N ALA A 125 12.19 12.15 4.03
CA ALA A 125 12.04 10.82 3.44
C ALA A 125 10.94 10.79 2.36
N PRO A 126 11.21 10.20 1.17
CA PRO A 126 10.23 10.09 0.09
C PRO A 126 9.13 9.08 0.40
N LEU A 127 9.40 8.07 1.23
CA LEU A 127 8.45 7.01 1.55
C LEU A 127 8.12 6.99 3.04
N ALA A 128 6.84 6.78 3.33
CA ALA A 128 6.33 6.70 4.69
C ALA A 128 5.38 5.50 4.80
N VAL A 129 5.57 4.65 5.81
CA VAL A 129 4.76 3.45 6.02
C VAL A 129 4.08 3.48 7.37
N TRP A 130 2.79 3.20 7.37
CA TRP A 130 2.04 2.92 8.58
C TRP A 130 1.61 1.46 8.56
N SER A 131 1.79 0.73 9.66
CA SER A 131 1.22 -0.61 9.80
C SER A 131 0.83 -0.92 11.25
N ASN A 132 -0.28 -1.65 11.42
CA ASN A 132 -0.73 -2.17 12.71
C ASN A 132 -0.65 -3.71 12.79
N GLY A 133 0.01 -4.36 11.83
CA GLY A 133 0.11 -5.80 11.71
C GLY A 133 -1.05 -6.48 10.96
N ALA A 134 -2.20 -5.82 10.80
CA ALA A 134 -3.33 -6.32 9.99
C ALA A 134 -3.52 -5.51 8.70
N ASP A 135 -3.23 -4.22 8.78
CA ASP A 135 -3.30 -3.25 7.69
C ASP A 135 -1.92 -2.62 7.45
N GLU A 136 -1.69 -2.20 6.21
CA GLU A 136 -0.53 -1.41 5.80
C GLU A 136 -0.98 -0.29 4.86
N ILE A 137 -0.40 0.89 5.06
CA ILE A 137 -0.54 2.04 4.17
C ILE A 137 0.87 2.52 3.85
N ILE A 138 1.20 2.59 2.56
CA ILE A 138 2.49 3.06 2.07
C ILE A 138 2.23 4.34 1.29
N LEU A 139 2.85 5.43 1.73
CA LEU A 139 2.72 6.75 1.15
C LEU A 139 4.02 7.15 0.45
N HIS A 140 3.89 7.69 -0.75
CA HIS A 140 4.93 8.45 -1.42
C HIS A 140 4.67 9.94 -1.23
N ARG A 141 5.65 10.64 -0.65
CA ARG A 141 5.67 12.09 -0.48
C ARG A 141 6.18 12.76 -1.76
N ARG A 142 5.32 13.56 -2.38
CA ARG A 142 5.63 14.48 -3.47
C ARG A 142 5.76 15.91 -2.94
N ASN A 143 6.58 16.72 -3.62
CA ASN A 143 6.76 18.12 -3.25
C ASN A 143 5.59 19.01 -3.72
N PRO A 144 5.19 20.05 -2.96
CA PRO A 144 5.66 20.42 -1.63
C PRO A 144 4.72 19.89 -0.52
N ASN A 145 4.69 18.56 -0.33
CA ASN A 145 3.95 17.80 0.71
C ASN A 145 2.58 17.25 0.31
N HIS A 146 2.52 16.67 -0.89
CA HIS A 146 1.39 15.87 -1.32
C HIS A 146 1.70 14.38 -1.11
N PHE A 147 0.81 13.63 -0.44
CA PHE A 147 1.03 12.21 -0.15
C PHE A 147 0.07 11.35 -0.94
N ILE A 148 0.62 10.41 -1.73
CA ILE A 148 -0.17 9.46 -2.50
C ILE A 148 0.11 8.04 -2.01
N SER A 149 -0.91 7.19 -1.96
CA SER A 149 -0.73 5.79 -1.61
C SER A 149 -0.10 5.01 -2.78
N ILE A 150 0.87 4.15 -2.48
CA ILE A 150 1.50 3.26 -3.46
C ILE A 150 1.26 1.80 -3.06
N PRO A 151 1.30 0.84 -4.01
CA PRO A 151 0.88 -0.53 -3.74
C PRO A 151 1.86 -1.32 -2.88
N HIS A 152 3.17 -1.05 -2.98
CA HIS A 152 4.23 -1.68 -2.21
C HIS A 152 5.45 -0.76 -2.14
N LEU A 153 6.38 -1.08 -1.24
CA LEU A 153 7.71 -0.45 -1.24
C LEU A 153 8.52 -0.96 -2.43
N PRO A 154 9.47 -0.16 -2.95
CA PRO A 154 10.49 -0.67 -3.84
C PRO A 154 11.33 -1.74 -3.13
N HIS A 155 11.69 -2.80 -3.85
CA HIS A 155 12.75 -3.69 -3.39
C HIS A 155 14.09 -2.95 -3.38
N TYR A 156 15.08 -3.43 -2.63
CA TYR A 156 16.39 -2.77 -2.53
C TYR A 156 17.10 -2.54 -3.88
N TYR A 157 16.81 -3.39 -4.87
CA TYR A 157 17.34 -3.30 -6.23
C TYR A 157 16.38 -2.67 -7.25
N GLN A 158 15.27 -2.11 -6.78
CA GLN A 158 14.23 -1.48 -7.59
C GLN A 158 14.13 0.00 -7.22
N SER A 159 14.04 0.86 -8.24
CA SER A 159 13.81 2.28 -8.03
C SER A 159 12.34 2.58 -7.73
N LEU A 160 12.08 3.69 -7.02
CA LEU A 160 10.72 4.17 -6.82
C LEU A 160 10.02 4.47 -8.15
N LYS A 161 10.75 4.99 -9.14
CA LYS A 161 10.23 5.27 -10.48
C LYS A 161 9.68 4.01 -11.16
N GLU A 162 10.39 2.89 -11.03
CA GLU A 162 9.93 1.61 -11.57
C GLU A 162 8.61 1.19 -10.92
N VAL A 163 8.50 1.24 -9.59
CA VAL A 163 7.26 0.91 -8.86
C VAL A 163 6.09 1.79 -9.31
N LEU A 164 6.30 3.10 -9.47
CA LEU A 164 5.26 4.03 -9.87
C LEU A 164 4.87 3.93 -11.36
N SER A 165 5.73 3.32 -12.18
CA SER A 165 5.54 3.09 -13.61
C SER A 165 5.02 1.68 -13.93
N GLU A 166 4.78 0.84 -12.91
CA GLU A 166 4.29 -0.52 -13.11
C GLU A 166 2.95 -0.54 -13.84
N GLN A 167 2.91 -1.31 -14.93
CA GLN A 167 1.67 -1.61 -15.62
C GLN A 167 0.83 -2.53 -14.75
N PHE A 168 -0.47 -2.26 -14.69
CA PHE A 168 -1.37 -3.06 -13.87
C PHE A 168 -2.58 -3.49 -14.68
N LYS A 169 -2.76 -4.80 -14.79
CA LYS A 169 -3.77 -5.41 -15.65
C LYS A 169 -4.83 -6.08 -14.79
N TYR A 170 -5.95 -6.44 -15.41
CA TYR A 170 -7.04 -7.10 -14.69
C TYR A 170 -6.60 -8.41 -14.01
N VAL A 171 -5.69 -9.19 -14.62
CA VAL A 171 -5.15 -10.40 -14.00
C VAL A 171 -4.35 -10.14 -12.73
N ASP A 172 -3.76 -8.95 -12.58
CA ASP A 172 -3.01 -8.58 -11.37
C ASP A 172 -3.97 -8.21 -10.24
N LEU A 173 -5.14 -7.64 -10.57
CA LEU A 173 -6.24 -7.48 -9.63
C LEU A 173 -6.73 -8.83 -9.10
N LEU A 174 -6.93 -9.80 -9.99
CA LEU A 174 -7.36 -11.16 -9.61
C LEU A 174 -6.31 -11.87 -8.74
N LYS A 175 -5.03 -11.80 -9.10
CA LYS A 175 -3.95 -12.35 -8.27
C LYS A 175 -3.97 -11.71 -6.90
N LYS A 176 -4.14 -10.39 -6.84
CA LYS A 176 -4.19 -9.67 -5.57
C LYS A 176 -5.38 -10.12 -4.74
N ASP A 177 -6.59 -10.17 -5.30
CA ASP A 177 -7.81 -10.61 -4.60
C ASP A 177 -7.69 -12.05 -4.06
N VAL A 178 -7.11 -12.96 -4.85
CA VAL A 178 -6.87 -14.36 -4.42
C VAL A 178 -5.80 -14.45 -3.33
N LEU A 179 -4.76 -13.63 -3.41
CA LEU A 179 -3.67 -13.61 -2.43
C LEU A 179 -4.00 -12.74 -1.20
N SER A 180 -4.94 -11.80 -1.30
CA SER A 180 -5.29 -10.86 -0.25
C SER A 180 -6.56 -11.30 0.48
N LYS A 181 -6.37 -11.92 1.65
CA LYS A 181 -7.36 -11.81 2.74
C LYS A 181 -7.16 -10.52 3.56
N GLU A 182 -6.21 -9.68 3.16
CA GLU A 182 -5.58 -8.66 3.99
C GLU A 182 -5.45 -7.30 3.31
N GLY A 183 -5.38 -6.26 4.14
CA GLY A 183 -5.31 -4.86 3.73
C GLY A 183 -6.60 -4.10 4.01
N LEU A 184 -6.55 -2.78 3.80
CA LEU A 184 -7.69 -1.90 4.11
C LEU A 184 -8.95 -2.35 3.36
N ASN A 185 -9.98 -2.70 4.11
CA ASN A 185 -11.32 -2.90 3.56
C ASN A 185 -11.90 -1.58 3.02
N LEU A 186 -12.94 -1.69 2.18
CA LEU A 186 -13.57 -0.54 1.54
C LEU A 186 -13.97 0.55 2.55
N LYS A 187 -14.57 0.16 3.69
CA LYS A 187 -14.92 1.10 4.76
C LYS A 187 -13.72 1.90 5.26
N SER A 188 -12.58 1.25 5.47
CA SER A 188 -11.37 1.91 5.98
C SER A 188 -10.73 2.81 4.91
N ARG A 189 -10.83 2.44 3.63
CA ARG A 189 -10.41 3.28 2.50
C ARG A 189 -11.26 4.55 2.40
N ILE A 190 -12.57 4.42 2.52
CA ILE A 190 -13.49 5.57 2.50
C ILE A 190 -13.19 6.53 3.64
N LEU A 191 -13.02 6.02 4.87
CA LEU A 191 -12.63 6.84 6.03
C LEU A 191 -11.29 7.57 5.82
N LEU A 192 -10.30 6.89 5.23
CA LEU A 192 -9.02 7.52 4.91
C LEU A 192 -9.19 8.67 3.91
N ILE A 193 -10.03 8.51 2.89
CA ILE A 193 -10.29 9.57 1.91
C ILE A 193 -11.05 10.74 2.54
N GLU A 194 -12.01 10.44 3.41
CA GLU A 194 -12.77 11.45 4.17
C GLU A 194 -11.84 12.33 5.00
N ASP A 195 -10.97 11.71 5.81
CA ASP A 195 -10.01 12.38 6.68
C ASP A 195 -8.96 13.18 5.90
N GLU A 196 -8.52 12.69 4.74
CA GLU A 196 -7.35 13.23 4.02
C GLU A 196 -7.69 14.26 2.95
N VAL A 197 -8.84 14.12 2.30
CA VAL A 197 -9.19 14.89 1.10
C VAL A 197 -10.41 15.76 1.33
N LEU A 198 -11.39 15.24 2.09
CA LEU A 198 -12.74 15.81 2.10
C LEU A 198 -12.98 16.74 3.29
N ALA A 199 -12.12 16.68 4.31
CA ALA A 199 -11.99 17.69 5.35
C ALA A 199 -11.50 19.03 4.74
N GLY A 200 -12.45 19.84 4.24
CA GLY A 200 -12.17 21.19 3.71
C GLY A 200 -12.21 21.34 2.18
N ALA A 201 -12.55 20.29 1.43
CA ALA A 201 -12.69 20.39 -0.04
C ALA A 201 -13.97 21.12 -0.51
N GLY A 202 -14.95 21.34 0.39
CA GLY A 202 -16.19 22.04 0.07
C GLY A 202 -17.13 21.28 -0.88
N VAL A 203 -16.93 19.97 -1.04
CA VAL A 203 -17.73 19.06 -1.88
C VAL A 203 -18.35 17.96 -1.03
N ASP A 204 -19.39 17.31 -1.56
CA ASP A 204 -19.96 16.12 -0.92
C ASP A 204 -18.97 14.95 -1.03
N ALA A 205 -18.35 14.68 0.11
CA ALA A 205 -17.42 13.59 0.37
C ALA A 205 -17.88 12.24 -0.19
N PHE A 206 -19.12 11.89 0.14
CA PHE A 206 -19.67 10.59 -0.19
C PHE A 206 -20.00 10.50 -1.67
N GLU A 207 -20.58 11.55 -2.25
CA GLU A 207 -20.92 11.57 -3.67
C GLU A 207 -19.66 11.45 -4.55
N GLU A 208 -18.59 12.19 -4.25
CA GLU A 208 -17.35 12.11 -5.01
C GLU A 208 -16.68 10.74 -4.89
N VAL A 209 -16.64 10.16 -3.69
CA VAL A 209 -16.11 8.79 -3.50
C VAL A 209 -16.96 7.77 -4.26
N PHE A 210 -18.28 7.92 -4.26
CA PHE A 210 -19.19 7.03 -4.97
C PHE A 210 -18.98 7.10 -6.50
N LYS A 211 -18.75 8.29 -7.07
CA LYS A 211 -18.37 8.46 -8.48
C LYS A 211 -17.09 7.68 -8.80
N LEU A 212 -16.07 7.78 -7.95
CA LEU A 212 -14.80 7.09 -8.17
C LEU A 212 -14.94 5.55 -8.11
N ILE A 213 -15.72 5.03 -7.17
CA ILE A 213 -16.04 3.60 -7.11
C ILE A 213 -16.77 3.16 -8.39
N PHE A 214 -17.73 3.96 -8.86
CA PHE A 214 -18.47 3.69 -10.08
C PHE A 214 -17.56 3.65 -11.32
N ILE A 215 -16.65 4.62 -11.45
CA ILE A 215 -15.65 4.68 -12.52
C ILE A 215 -14.74 3.45 -12.47
N LYS A 216 -14.23 3.08 -11.29
CA LYS A 216 -13.38 1.90 -11.09
C LYS A 216 -14.07 0.62 -11.56
N LEU A 217 -15.30 0.39 -11.09
CA LEU A 217 -16.08 -0.79 -11.48
C LEU A 217 -16.29 -0.85 -12.99
N TYR A 218 -16.53 0.30 -13.62
CA TYR A 218 -16.66 0.38 -15.08
C TYR A 218 -15.36 -0.02 -15.79
N ASP A 219 -14.24 0.60 -15.41
CA ASP A 219 -12.92 0.32 -15.98
C ASP A 219 -12.56 -1.17 -15.88
N GLU A 220 -12.73 -1.77 -14.70
CA GLU A 220 -12.41 -3.18 -14.45
C GLU A 220 -13.27 -4.12 -15.27
N LEU A 221 -14.59 -3.92 -15.29
CA LEU A 221 -15.51 -4.76 -16.05
C LEU A 221 -15.31 -4.61 -17.55
N ASN A 222 -15.04 -3.39 -18.03
CA ASN A 222 -14.79 -3.13 -19.45
C ASN A 222 -13.47 -3.77 -19.89
N THR A 223 -12.40 -3.60 -19.11
CA THR A 223 -11.09 -4.20 -19.38
C THR A 223 -11.16 -5.72 -19.35
N TYR A 224 -11.81 -6.33 -18.36
CA TYR A 224 -12.06 -7.77 -18.32
C TYR A 224 -12.78 -8.26 -19.59
N ARG A 225 -13.82 -7.55 -20.03
CA ARG A 225 -14.58 -7.94 -21.24
C ARG A 225 -13.73 -7.88 -22.50
N LYS A 226 -12.90 -6.85 -22.66
CA LYS A 226 -11.97 -6.70 -23.79
C LYS A 226 -10.94 -7.84 -23.81
N ASP A 227 -10.41 -8.19 -22.64
CA ASP A 227 -9.30 -9.15 -22.52
C ASP A 227 -9.72 -10.57 -22.16
N LYS A 228 -11.03 -10.86 -22.06
CA LYS A 228 -11.56 -12.14 -21.56
C LYS A 228 -10.88 -13.37 -22.18
N LYS A 229 -10.67 -13.35 -23.50
CA LYS A 229 -9.99 -14.44 -24.20
C LYS A 229 -8.51 -14.54 -23.83
N LEU A 230 -7.79 -13.42 -23.80
CA LEU A 230 -6.38 -13.37 -23.41
C LEU A 230 -6.19 -13.86 -21.97
N ILE A 231 -7.08 -13.47 -21.06
CA ILE A 231 -7.05 -13.87 -19.65
C ILE A 231 -7.22 -15.38 -19.52
N ASN A 232 -8.20 -15.97 -20.19
CA ASN A 232 -8.39 -17.42 -20.19
C ASN A 232 -7.16 -18.15 -20.75
N ASP A 233 -6.62 -17.68 -21.87
CA ASP A 233 -5.42 -18.27 -22.48
C ASP A 233 -4.18 -18.13 -21.59
N TYR A 234 -4.09 -17.04 -20.82
CA TYR A 234 -3.02 -16.79 -19.85
C TYR A 234 -3.06 -17.80 -18.70
N TYR A 235 -4.23 -18.01 -18.09
CA TYR A 235 -4.38 -19.01 -17.01
C TYR A 235 -4.15 -20.43 -17.52
N ASN A 236 -4.64 -20.77 -18.72
CA ASN A 236 -4.32 -22.05 -19.36
C ASN A 236 -2.80 -22.20 -19.53
N ALA A 237 -2.09 -21.16 -20.00
CA ALA A 237 -0.64 -21.22 -20.15
C ALA A 237 0.10 -21.44 -18.82
N LEU A 238 -0.37 -20.81 -17.74
CA LEU A 238 0.18 -21.03 -16.39
C LEU A 238 -0.07 -22.44 -15.88
N GLU A 239 -1.26 -23.00 -16.12
CA GLU A 239 -1.61 -24.38 -15.75
C GLU A 239 -0.67 -25.40 -16.42
N TYR A 240 -0.35 -25.19 -17.70
CA TYR A 240 0.64 -25.98 -18.44
C TYR A 240 2.10 -25.56 -18.20
N LYS A 241 2.37 -24.72 -17.19
CA LYS A 241 3.71 -24.22 -16.81
C LYS A 241 4.48 -23.52 -17.94
N ASN A 242 3.78 -22.97 -18.94
CA ASN A 242 4.38 -22.26 -20.06
C ASN A 242 4.48 -20.75 -19.77
N ARG A 243 5.50 -20.37 -18.98
CA ARG A 243 5.72 -18.96 -18.57
C ARG A 243 5.95 -18.03 -19.76
N VAL A 244 6.76 -18.44 -20.74
CA VAL A 244 7.04 -17.62 -21.93
C VAL A 244 5.76 -17.27 -22.71
N LYS A 245 4.81 -18.20 -22.82
CA LYS A 245 3.52 -17.90 -23.45
C LYS A 245 2.65 -16.99 -22.57
N ALA A 246 2.64 -17.22 -21.26
CA ALA A 246 1.90 -16.38 -20.32
C ALA A 246 2.39 -14.92 -20.36
N ASP A 247 3.70 -14.68 -20.36
CA ASP A 247 4.28 -13.34 -20.41
C ASP A 247 3.89 -12.61 -21.71
N LYS A 248 3.97 -13.30 -22.86
CA LYS A 248 3.52 -12.75 -24.15
C LYS A 248 2.01 -12.43 -24.22
N LEU A 249 1.19 -13.20 -23.50
CA LEU A 249 -0.25 -12.93 -23.41
C LEU A 249 -0.51 -11.75 -22.47
N TYR A 250 0.22 -11.68 -21.36
CA TYR A 250 0.18 -10.58 -20.41
C TYR A 250 0.50 -9.25 -21.11
N GLU A 251 1.59 -9.16 -21.86
CA GLU A 251 1.97 -7.94 -22.61
C GLU A 251 0.86 -7.41 -23.53
N LYS A 252 0.05 -8.29 -24.10
CA LYS A 252 -1.05 -7.93 -25.01
C LYS A 252 -2.33 -7.45 -24.32
N MET A 253 -2.48 -7.70 -23.02
CA MET A 253 -3.63 -7.24 -22.26
C MET A 253 -3.56 -5.73 -22.02
N HIS A 254 -4.73 -5.12 -21.90
CA HIS A 254 -4.89 -3.71 -21.59
C HIS A 254 -4.59 -3.44 -20.12
N ASN A 255 -4.05 -2.25 -19.86
CA ASN A 255 -3.86 -1.74 -18.50
C ASN A 255 -5.18 -1.18 -17.98
N LEU A 256 -5.40 -1.30 -16.67
CA LEU A 256 -6.49 -0.58 -16.00
C LEU A 256 -6.22 0.92 -16.03
N GLU A 257 -7.24 1.69 -16.35
CA GLU A 257 -7.14 3.14 -16.52
C GLU A 257 -7.40 3.92 -15.21
N PHE A 258 -8.16 3.33 -14.28
CA PHE A 258 -8.43 3.86 -12.93
C PHE A 258 -7.22 3.66 -12.01
N ARG A 259 -6.09 4.27 -12.35
CA ARG A 259 -4.84 4.22 -11.56
C ARG A 259 -4.00 5.48 -11.75
N ASN A 260 -3.12 5.75 -10.80
CA ASN A 260 -2.08 6.77 -10.91
C ASN A 260 -0.83 6.17 -11.57
N TYR A 261 -0.60 6.51 -12.84
CA TYR A 261 0.65 6.17 -13.52
C TYR A 261 1.61 7.35 -13.49
N GLU A 262 2.87 7.09 -13.14
CA GLU A 262 3.90 8.12 -13.19
C GLU A 262 4.04 8.74 -14.58
N GLY A 263 4.33 10.05 -14.62
CA GLY A 263 4.48 10.80 -15.87
C GLY A 263 3.16 11.28 -16.49
N THR A 264 2.01 10.86 -15.97
CA THR A 264 0.71 11.43 -16.38
C THR A 264 0.57 12.84 -15.83
N GLY A 265 0.31 13.84 -16.67
CA GLY A 265 0.05 15.20 -16.18
C GLY A 265 -1.25 15.28 -15.38
N ASN A 266 -1.34 16.15 -14.37
CA ASN A 266 -2.53 16.29 -13.52
C ASN A 266 -3.84 16.49 -14.32
N GLN A 267 -3.79 17.28 -15.40
CA GLN A 267 -4.96 17.51 -16.25
C GLN A 267 -5.30 16.27 -17.08
N GLU A 268 -4.30 15.65 -17.71
CA GLU A 268 -4.48 14.41 -18.48
C GLU A 268 -5.08 13.29 -17.61
N PHE A 269 -4.62 13.18 -16.36
CA PHE A 269 -5.16 12.24 -15.39
C PHE A 269 -6.63 12.51 -15.08
N LYS A 270 -7.00 13.76 -14.83
CA LYS A 270 -8.40 14.15 -14.61
C LYS A 270 -9.25 13.88 -15.84
N ASP A 271 -8.79 14.25 -17.03
CA ASP A 271 -9.50 14.05 -18.29
C ASP A 271 -9.75 12.57 -18.58
N ARG A 272 -8.78 11.70 -18.25
CA ARG A 272 -8.95 10.23 -18.35
C ARG A 272 -10.11 9.76 -17.47
N LEU A 273 -10.18 10.22 -16.22
CA LEU A 273 -11.23 9.81 -15.29
C LEU A 273 -12.59 10.41 -15.65
N GLU A 274 -12.64 11.64 -16.14
CA GLU A 274 -13.88 12.26 -16.65
C GLU A 274 -14.42 11.52 -17.88
N ARG A 275 -13.52 11.06 -18.76
CA ARG A 275 -13.92 10.22 -19.91
C ARG A 275 -14.52 8.89 -19.42
N LEU A 276 -13.84 8.17 -18.54
CA LEU A 276 -14.37 6.92 -17.97
C LEU A 276 -15.70 7.15 -17.22
N PHE A 277 -15.83 8.27 -16.52
CA PHE A 277 -17.09 8.61 -15.86
C PHE A 277 -18.21 8.83 -16.87
N THR A 278 -17.93 9.56 -17.95
CA THR A 278 -18.89 9.75 -19.05
C THR A 278 -19.32 8.42 -19.66
N GLU A 279 -18.35 7.58 -20.04
CA GLU A 279 -18.59 6.24 -20.62
C GLU A 279 -19.37 5.33 -19.65
N SER A 280 -19.08 5.38 -18.35
CA SER A 280 -19.79 4.58 -17.34
C SER A 280 -21.26 5.01 -17.18
N LYS A 281 -21.56 6.31 -17.22
CA LYS A 281 -22.94 6.83 -17.18
C LYS A 281 -23.76 6.43 -18.40
N GLU A 282 -23.14 6.37 -19.58
CA GLU A 282 -23.80 5.85 -20.78
C GLU A 282 -24.09 4.35 -20.66
N LYS A 283 -23.16 3.60 -20.06
CA LYS A 283 -23.32 2.15 -19.88
C LYS A 283 -24.36 1.79 -18.81
N TRP A 284 -24.46 2.60 -17.76
CA TRP A 284 -25.30 2.38 -16.59
C TRP A 284 -26.17 3.63 -16.33
N PRO A 285 -27.20 3.86 -17.16
CA PRO A 285 -28.03 5.05 -17.07
C PRO A 285 -28.86 5.06 -15.77
N GLY A 286 -29.12 6.25 -15.23
CA GLY A 286 -30.00 6.46 -14.08
C GLY A 286 -29.30 6.43 -12.71
N ILE A 287 -28.00 6.17 -12.64
CA ILE A 287 -27.22 6.24 -11.39
C ILE A 287 -26.78 7.69 -11.11
N PHE A 288 -26.25 8.36 -12.12
CA PHE A 288 -25.84 9.77 -12.07
C PHE A 288 -26.47 10.57 -13.22
N PRO A 289 -26.73 11.87 -13.03
CA PRO A 289 -27.15 12.76 -14.10
C PRO A 289 -26.11 12.85 -15.22
N LYS A 290 -26.55 13.08 -16.47
CA LYS A 290 -25.66 13.09 -17.65
C LYS A 290 -24.65 14.23 -17.60
N GLU A 291 -25.04 15.35 -17.04
CA GLU A 291 -24.28 16.59 -16.84
C GLU A 291 -23.31 16.53 -15.65
N ASN A 292 -23.39 15.50 -14.82
CA ASN A 292 -22.58 15.38 -13.62
C ASN A 292 -21.10 15.13 -13.97
N SER A 293 -20.18 15.77 -13.26
CA SER A 293 -18.72 15.67 -13.47
C SER A 293 -18.00 15.45 -12.14
N ILE A 294 -16.68 15.21 -12.20
CA ILE A 294 -15.84 15.05 -11.02
C ILE A 294 -15.48 16.45 -10.48
N ALA A 295 -16.01 16.78 -9.31
CA ALA A 295 -15.81 18.07 -8.67
C ALA A 295 -14.42 18.17 -8.01
N LEU A 296 -13.79 17.03 -7.68
CA LEU A 296 -12.46 17.01 -7.08
C LEU A 296 -11.40 17.74 -7.94
N THR A 297 -10.49 18.44 -7.26
CA THR A 297 -9.27 18.99 -7.88
C THR A 297 -8.37 17.85 -8.34
N PRO A 298 -7.46 18.05 -9.32
CA PRO A 298 -6.55 16.99 -9.75
C PRO A 298 -5.72 16.38 -8.62
N SER A 299 -5.25 17.19 -7.66
CA SER A 299 -4.50 16.70 -6.50
C SER A 299 -5.36 15.86 -5.56
N HIS A 300 -6.60 16.29 -5.27
CA HIS A 300 -7.52 15.50 -4.46
C HIS A 300 -7.89 14.18 -5.13
N LEU A 301 -8.13 14.23 -6.45
CA LEU A 301 -8.42 13.06 -7.27
C LEU A 301 -7.29 12.04 -7.21
N GLU A 302 -6.03 12.49 -7.29
CA GLU A 302 -4.86 11.63 -7.20
C GLU A 302 -4.81 10.87 -5.86
N VAL A 303 -5.07 11.54 -4.74
CA VAL A 303 -5.12 10.90 -3.42
C VAL A 303 -6.23 9.87 -3.36
N CYS A 304 -7.46 10.24 -3.74
CA CYS A 304 -8.60 9.32 -3.70
C CYS A 304 -8.35 8.07 -4.54
N VAL A 305 -7.84 8.24 -5.76
CA VAL A 305 -7.55 7.12 -6.67
C VAL A 305 -6.42 6.27 -6.13
N SER A 306 -5.38 6.87 -5.54
CA SER A 306 -4.29 6.11 -4.92
C SER A 306 -4.77 5.15 -3.83
N VAL A 307 -5.81 5.56 -3.09
CA VAL A 307 -6.44 4.77 -2.03
C VAL A 307 -7.42 3.74 -2.59
N LEU A 308 -8.11 4.01 -3.70
CA LEU A 308 -9.13 3.11 -4.26
C LEU A 308 -8.58 2.09 -5.28
N GLN A 309 -7.56 2.47 -6.06
CA GLN A 309 -6.95 1.62 -7.10
C GLN A 309 -6.46 0.24 -6.64
N PRO A 310 -6.04 0.01 -5.37
CA PRO A 310 -5.56 -1.30 -4.95
C PRO A 310 -6.68 -2.23 -4.47
N ALA A 311 -7.92 -1.75 -4.33
CA ALA A 311 -9.06 -2.53 -3.85
C ALA A 311 -9.63 -3.40 -4.98
N PRO A 312 -10.05 -4.65 -4.73
CA PRO A 312 -10.94 -5.38 -5.62
C PRO A 312 -12.30 -4.71 -5.74
#